data_AF-A0A661AKW4-F1
#
_entry.id   AF-A0A661AKW4-F1
#
_cell.length_a   1.000
_cell.length_b   1.000
_cell.length_c   1.000
_cell.angle_alpha   90.00
_cell.angle_beta   90.00
_cell.angle_gamma   90.00
#
_symmetry.space_group_name_H-M   'P 1'
#
loop_
_entity.id
_entity.type
_entity.pdbx_description
1 polymer ?
#
loop_
_entity_poly.entity_id
_entity_poly.type
_entity_poly.pdbx_seq_one_letter_code
_entity_poly.pdbx_strand_id
1 'polypeptide(L)'
;MEFLILGGMILIMDILRNVDVFKDSLKSLEGLKIPIGIVVFLRGLSYIVHPPLFFMGLMGLIAGAILIMEIITMAIKDKETKKKVKNGMLGISVPVGFITIVAGVIGMFFR
;
A
#
# COMPACT_ATOMS: atom_id res chain seq x y z
N MET A 1 12.13 7.40 -3.97
CA MET A 1 12.13 6.06 -3.35
C MET A 1 11.27 6.02 -2.09
N GLU A 2 11.31 7.07 -1.28
CA GLU A 2 10.53 7.33 -0.07
C GLU A 2 9.05 6.94 -0.21
N PHE A 3 8.41 7.30 -1.32
CA PHE A 3 7.00 6.96 -1.56
C PHE A 3 6.72 5.45 -1.62
N LEU A 4 7.63 4.60 -2.10
CA LEU A 4 7.42 3.13 -2.08
C LEU A 4 7.47 2.60 -0.65
N ILE A 5 8.45 3.06 0.14
CA ILE A 5 8.56 2.70 1.56
C ILE A 5 7.29 3.15 2.30
N LEU A 6 6.81 4.36 2.02
CA LEU A 6 5.60 4.93 2.61
C LEU A 6 4.33 4.15 2.20
N GLY A 7 4.20 3.77 0.93
CA GLY A 7 3.12 2.90 0.46
C GLY A 7 3.14 1.51 1.11
N GLY A 8 4.31 0.89 1.23
CA GLY A 8 4.47 -0.40 1.90
C GLY A 8 4.17 -0.34 3.40
N MET A 9 4.57 0.74 4.09
CA MET A 9 4.21 0.96 5.50
C MET A 9 2.70 1.05 5.70
N ILE A 10 1.97 1.73 4.81
CA ILE A 10 0.51 1.87 4.91
C ILE A 10 -0.22 0.53 4.71
N LEU A 11 0.30 -0.34 3.85
CA LEU A 11 -0.23 -1.70 3.67
C LEU A 11 -0.01 -2.58 4.91
N ILE A 12 1.15 -2.47 5.58
CA ILE A 12 1.42 -3.18 6.85
C ILE A 12 0.60 -2.60 8.00
N MET A 13 0.44 -1.28 8.06
CA MET A 13 -0.37 -0.60 9.09
C MET A 13 -1.82 -1.09 9.15
N ASP A 14 -2.36 -1.67 8.07
CA ASP A 14 -3.72 -2.19 8.06
C ASP A 14 -3.92 -3.45 8.93
N ILE A 15 -2.83 -4.13 9.35
CA ILE A 15 -2.83 -5.15 10.43
C ILE A 15 -3.21 -4.52 11.77
N LEU A 16 -2.61 -3.37 12.09
CA LEU A 16 -2.71 -2.72 13.40
C LEU A 16 -4.11 -2.20 13.69
N ARG A 17 -5.03 -2.31 12.73
CA ARG A 17 -6.41 -1.85 12.83
C ARG A 17 -7.30 -2.63 13.78
N ASN A 18 -6.86 -3.81 14.19
CA ASN A 18 -7.49 -4.56 15.27
C ASN A 18 -7.04 -4.10 16.66
N VAL A 19 -6.04 -3.22 16.76
CA VAL A 19 -5.54 -2.65 18.03
C VAL A 19 -6.26 -1.32 18.28
N ASP A 20 -6.99 -1.21 19.40
CA ASP A 20 -7.80 -0.03 19.74
C ASP A 20 -7.02 1.28 19.71
N VAL A 21 -5.78 1.27 20.22
CA VAL A 21 -4.88 2.43 20.29
C VAL A 21 -4.61 3.07 18.91
N PHE A 22 -4.65 2.30 17.83
CA PHE A 22 -4.35 2.79 16.47
C PHE A 22 -5.60 3.14 15.65
N LYS A 23 -6.82 2.93 16.16
CA LYS A 23 -8.06 3.09 15.37
C LYS A 23 -8.24 4.50 14.82
N ASP A 24 -8.01 5.54 15.63
CA ASP A 24 -8.17 6.93 15.18
C ASP A 24 -7.06 7.36 14.23
N SER A 25 -5.80 6.98 14.49
CA SER A 25 -4.68 7.21 13.58
C SER A 25 -4.94 6.57 12.21
N LEU A 26 -5.45 5.34 12.19
CA LEU A 26 -5.78 4.61 10.96
C LEU A 26 -6.99 5.21 10.25
N LYS A 27 -7.98 5.74 10.96
CA LYS A 27 -9.13 6.44 10.38
C LYS A 27 -8.73 7.77 9.72
N SER A 28 -7.78 8.50 10.29
CA SER A 28 -7.14 9.65 9.61
C SER A 28 -6.30 9.20 8.41
N LEU A 29 -5.55 8.09 8.57
CA LEU A 29 -4.74 7.53 7.48
C LEU A 29 -5.60 7.06 6.30
N GLU A 30 -6.81 6.54 6.53
CA GLU A 30 -7.76 6.12 5.49
C GLU A 30 -8.05 7.23 4.47
N GLY A 31 -8.27 8.47 4.93
CA GLY A 31 -8.43 9.61 4.03
C GLY A 31 -7.15 9.94 3.25
N LEU A 32 -5.99 9.73 3.87
CA LEU A 32 -4.68 9.96 3.27
C LEU A 32 -4.23 8.83 2.33
N LYS A 33 -4.78 7.61 2.45
CA LYS A 33 -4.50 6.49 1.53
C LYS A 33 -4.83 6.83 0.08
N ILE A 34 -5.80 7.72 -0.16
CA ILE A 34 -6.23 8.14 -1.50
C ILE A 34 -5.12 8.87 -2.27
N PRO A 35 -4.64 10.06 -1.84
CA PRO A 35 -3.55 10.74 -2.53
C PRO A 35 -2.26 9.91 -2.53
N ILE A 36 -1.97 9.18 -1.44
CA ILE A 36 -0.75 8.38 -1.35
C ILE A 36 -0.78 7.20 -2.34
N GLY A 37 -1.87 6.45 -2.43
CA GLY A 37 -1.99 5.32 -3.36
C GLY A 37 -1.78 5.73 -4.82
N ILE A 38 -2.31 6.89 -5.21
CA ILE A 38 -2.08 7.49 -6.54
C ILE A 38 -0.59 7.84 -6.74
N VAL A 39 0.04 8.51 -5.78
CA VAL A 39 1.47 8.88 -5.88
C VAL A 39 2.38 7.65 -5.92
N VAL A 40 2.07 6.61 -5.13
CA VAL A 40 2.79 5.32 -5.12
C VAL A 40 2.67 4.63 -6.47
N PHE A 41 1.45 4.56 -7.02
CA PHE A 41 1.19 3.97 -8.34
C PHE A 41 1.94 4.69 -9.46
N LEU A 42 1.82 6.03 -9.52
CA LEU A 42 2.51 6.86 -10.52
C LEU A 42 4.04 6.77 -10.39
N ARG A 43 4.58 6.68 -9.16
CA ARG A 43 6.01 6.45 -8.97
C ARG A 43 6.47 5.05 -9.34
N GLY A 44 5.68 4.01 -9.07
CA GLY A 44 5.94 2.66 -9.59
C GLY A 44 6.05 2.65 -11.12
N LEU A 45 5.08 3.27 -11.78
CA LEU A 45 5.03 3.39 -13.24
C LEU A 45 6.24 4.19 -13.80
N SER A 46 6.64 5.26 -13.12
CA SER A 46 7.87 6.03 -13.42
C SER A 46 9.18 5.26 -13.24
N TYR A 47 9.21 4.17 -12.46
CA TYR A 47 10.41 3.36 -12.26
C TYR A 47 10.49 2.13 -13.19
N ILE A 48 9.36 1.67 -13.75
CA ILE A 48 9.35 0.58 -14.75
C ILE A 48 10.18 0.91 -16.00
N VAL A 49 10.21 2.17 -16.44
CA VAL A 49 10.99 2.61 -17.61
C VAL A 49 12.51 2.62 -17.38
N HIS A 50 12.99 2.36 -16.16
CA HIS A 50 14.42 2.28 -15.84
C HIS A 50 14.81 0.83 -15.48
N PRO A 51 15.60 0.12 -16.31
CA PRO A 51 15.97 -1.28 -16.08
C PRO A 51 16.50 -1.62 -14.67
N PRO A 52 17.43 -0.86 -14.05
CA PRO A 52 17.90 -1.18 -12.70
C PRO A 52 16.83 -0.98 -11.60
N LEU A 53 15.74 -0.25 -11.89
CA LEU A 53 14.66 0.05 -10.96
C LEU A 53 13.38 -0.73 -11.28
N PHE A 54 13.37 -1.60 -12.30
CA PHE A 54 12.17 -2.29 -12.78
C PHE A 54 11.43 -3.07 -11.70
N PHE A 55 12.16 -3.84 -10.87
CA PHE A 55 11.60 -4.58 -9.74
C PHE A 55 10.89 -3.66 -8.73
N MET A 56 11.47 -2.49 -8.46
CA MET A 56 10.89 -1.49 -7.56
C MET A 56 9.66 -0.87 -8.20
N GLY A 57 9.72 -0.56 -9.50
CA GLY A 57 8.59 -0.05 -10.27
C GLY A 57 7.39 -1.00 -10.22
N LEU A 58 7.62 -2.29 -10.43
CA LEU A 58 6.62 -3.35 -10.31
C LEU A 58 6.02 -3.41 -8.90
N MET A 59 6.84 -3.45 -7.85
CA MET A 59 6.37 -3.49 -6.46
C MET A 59 5.61 -2.22 -6.04
N GLY A 60 6.01 -1.05 -6.55
CA GLY A 60 5.28 0.21 -6.36
C GLY A 60 3.92 0.21 -7.07
N LEU A 61 3.85 -0.37 -8.27
CA LEU A 61 2.60 -0.54 -9.02
C LEU A 61 1.62 -1.48 -8.30
N ILE A 62 2.11 -2.64 -7.83
CA ILE A 62 1.29 -3.60 -7.07
C ILE A 62 0.81 -2.96 -5.76
N ALA A 63 1.69 -2.30 -5.00
CA ALA A 63 1.30 -1.63 -3.76
C ALA A 63 0.29 -0.50 -3.98
N GLY A 64 0.49 0.34 -5.02
CA GLY A 64 -0.45 1.38 -5.41
C GLY A 64 -1.81 0.81 -5.80
N ALA A 65 -1.84 -0.29 -6.58
CA ALA A 65 -3.08 -0.97 -6.96
C ALA A 65 -3.83 -1.56 -5.76
N ILE A 66 -3.13 -2.15 -4.79
CA ILE A 66 -3.76 -2.66 -3.55
C ILE A 66 -4.34 -1.50 -2.72
N LEU A 67 -3.62 -0.38 -2.58
CA LEU A 67 -4.15 0.82 -1.90
C LEU A 67 -5.40 1.37 -2.61
N ILE A 68 -5.45 1.35 -3.95
CA ILE A 68 -6.63 1.71 -4.73
C ILE A 68 -7.80 0.73 -4.47
N MET A 69 -7.54 -0.58 -4.40
CA MET A 69 -8.55 -1.58 -4.05
C MET A 69 -9.07 -1.45 -2.61
N GLU A 70 -8.24 -1.02 -1.66
CA GLU A 70 -8.68 -0.74 -0.29
C GLU A 70 -9.65 0.45 -0.24
N ILE A 71 -9.44 1.47 -1.07
CA ILE A 71 -10.35 2.62 -1.21
C ILE A 71 -11.70 2.19 -1.80
N ILE A 72 -11.70 1.36 -2.84
CA ILE A 72 -12.93 0.79 -3.42
C ILE A 72 -13.69 -0.04 -2.37
N THR A 73 -12.97 -0.87 -1.61
CA THR A 73 -13.52 -1.66 -0.49
C THR A 73 -14.07 -0.76 0.63
N MET A 74 -13.54 0.45 0.79
CA MET A 74 -14.03 1.42 1.76
C MET A 74 -15.41 1.98 1.38
N ALA A 75 -15.71 2.12 0.09
CA ALA A 75 -16.99 2.59 -0.44
C ALA A 75 -18.13 1.56 -0.33
N ILE A 76 -17.82 0.28 -0.09
CA ILE A 76 -18.83 -0.77 0.12
C ILE A 76 -19.63 -0.47 1.39
N LYS A 77 -20.95 -0.33 1.24
CA LYS A 77 -21.89 -0.07 2.35
C LYS A 77 -22.18 -1.29 3.22
N ASP A 78 -22.14 -2.49 2.65
CA ASP A 78 -22.40 -3.73 3.41
C ASP A 78 -21.22 -4.07 4.34
N LYS A 79 -21.53 -4.26 5.62
CA LYS A 79 -20.55 -4.53 6.68
C LYS A 79 -19.98 -5.95 6.58
N GLU A 80 -20.75 -6.94 6.15
CA GLU A 80 -20.30 -8.33 6.13
C GLU A 80 -19.34 -8.59 4.96
N THR A 81 -19.73 -8.16 3.75
CA THR A 81 -18.91 -8.21 2.54
C THR A 81 -17.62 -7.42 2.73
N LYS A 82 -17.69 -6.20 3.30
CA LYS A 82 -16.52 -5.38 3.61
C LYS A 82 -15.54 -6.09 4.55
N LYS A 83 -16.03 -6.84 5.55
CA LYS A 83 -15.17 -7.61 6.46
C LYS A 83 -14.53 -8.83 5.77
N LYS A 84 -15.28 -9.55 4.93
CA LYS A 84 -14.75 -10.71 4.16
C LYS A 84 -13.67 -10.27 3.16
N VAL A 85 -13.95 -9.25 2.34
CA VAL A 85 -12.99 -8.68 1.38
C VAL A 85 -11.74 -8.17 2.10
N LYS A 86 -11.90 -7.41 3.19
CA LYS A 86 -10.76 -6.87 3.95
C LYS A 86 -9.89 -7.95 4.59
N ASN A 87 -10.47 -9.03 5.13
CA ASN A 87 -9.69 -10.15 5.67
C ASN A 87 -8.91 -10.89 4.56
N GLY A 88 -9.50 -11.06 3.37
CA GLY A 88 -8.80 -11.62 2.21
C GLY A 88 -7.67 -10.71 1.73
N MET A 89 -7.90 -9.41 1.65
CA MET A 89 -6.89 -8.43 1.27
C MET A 89 -5.74 -8.36 2.29
N LEU A 90 -5.99 -8.43 3.60
CA LEU A 90 -4.93 -8.42 4.62
C LEU A 90 -3.89 -9.54 4.42
N GLY A 91 -4.30 -10.71 3.93
CA GLY A 91 -3.38 -11.81 3.61
C GLY A 91 -2.41 -11.51 2.46
N ILE A 92 -2.70 -10.50 1.62
CA ILE A 92 -1.92 -10.11 0.44
C ILE A 92 -1.25 -8.75 0.64
N SER A 93 -1.96 -7.75 1.18
CA SER A 93 -1.45 -6.42 1.52
C SER A 93 -0.20 -6.50 2.39
N VAL A 94 -0.13 -7.44 3.32
CA VAL A 94 0.98 -7.55 4.28
C VAL A 94 2.27 -8.07 3.65
N PRO A 95 2.32 -9.25 2.99
CA PRO A 95 3.50 -9.67 2.23
C PRO A 95 3.94 -8.63 1.19
N VAL A 96 3.00 -8.07 0.44
CA VAL A 96 3.31 -7.03 -0.57
C VAL A 96 3.90 -5.79 0.10
N GLY A 97 3.30 -5.30 1.19
CA GLY A 97 3.80 -4.14 1.92
C GLY A 97 5.23 -4.32 2.41
N PHE A 98 5.57 -5.50 2.93
CA PHE A 98 6.93 -5.83 3.34
C PHE A 98 7.91 -5.86 2.17
N ILE A 99 7.56 -6.55 1.07
CA ILE A 99 8.41 -6.62 -0.13
C ILE A 99 8.57 -5.23 -0.76
N THR A 100 7.54 -4.38 -0.76
CA THR A 100 7.61 -3.01 -1.28
C THR A 100 8.47 -2.09 -0.41
N ILE A 101 8.51 -2.28 0.93
CA ILE A 101 9.49 -1.60 1.79
C ILE A 101 10.90 -2.05 1.42
N VAL A 102 11.16 -3.35 1.33
CA VAL A 102 12.48 -3.90 0.98
C VAL A 102 12.93 -3.38 -0.39
N ALA A 103 12.05 -3.39 -1.40
CA ALA A 103 12.31 -2.83 -2.72
C ALA A 103 12.58 -1.32 -2.67
N GLY A 104 11.84 -0.56 -1.86
CA GLY A 104 12.05 0.87 -1.68
C GLY A 104 13.39 1.20 -1.01
N VAL A 105 13.80 0.42 0.00
CA VAL A 105 15.09 0.56 0.70
C VAL A 105 16.24 0.19 -0.23
N ILE A 106 16.17 -0.96 -0.92
CA ILE A 106 17.16 -1.36 -1.94
C ILE A 106 17.28 -0.26 -3.01
N GLY A 107 16.16 0.30 -3.46
CA GLY A 107 16.14 1.39 -4.44
C GLY A 107 16.84 2.67 -3.99
N MET A 108 17.02 2.92 -2.70
CA MET A 108 17.81 4.06 -2.23
C MET A 108 19.31 3.89 -2.49
N PHE A 109 19.80 2.65 -2.64
CA PHE A 109 21.20 2.34 -2.96
C PHE A 109 21.50 2.30 -4.47
N PHE A 110 20.46 2.28 -5.32
CA PHE A 110 20.57 2.33 -6.79
C PHE A 110 20.29 3.74 -7.36
N ARG A 111 20.46 4.78 -6.55
CA ARG A 111 20.24 6.19 -6.90
C ARG A 111 21.55 6.89 -7.26
#